data_AF-A0A939ZUV8-F1
#
_entry.id   AF-A0A939ZUV8-F1
#
_cell.length_a   1.000
_cell.length_b   1.000
_cell.length_c   1.000
_cell.angle_alpha   90.00
_cell.angle_beta   90.00
_cell.angle_gamma   90.00
#
_symmetry.space_group_name_H-M   'P 1'
#
loop_
_entity.id
_entity.type
_entity.pdbx_description
1 polymer ?
#
loop_
_entity_poly.entity_id
_entity_poly.type
_entity_poly.pdbx_seq_one_letter_code
_entity_poly.pdbx_strand_id
1 'polypeptide(L)'
;ATSGDVGMRWDVHPKNKKPIGERLALLARGHVYGEEILCDAPAAVSATQKGQDIEVVFQNAEGLMVEDDELQAMQAVMGDGTVQNVTCAEIASDKLILPGLGDVKKLRFAMEDYCQVNLYNRANIPAKPFVLNVMR
;
A
#
# COMPACT_ATOMS: atom_id res chain seq x y z
N ALA A 1 -9.22 -0.39 10.93
CA ALA A 1 -8.73 -1.64 10.30
C ALA A 1 -9.27 -1.71 8.87
N THR A 2 -8.50 -2.24 7.92
CA THR A 2 -8.90 -2.43 6.51
C THR A 2 -9.02 -3.93 6.20
N SER A 3 -9.81 -4.28 5.19
CA SER A 3 -10.11 -5.65 4.77
C SER A 3 -9.76 -5.94 3.30
N GLY A 4 -9.06 -5.04 2.61
CA GLY A 4 -8.79 -5.15 1.16
C GLY A 4 -7.95 -6.37 0.75
N ASP A 5 -7.22 -6.96 1.70
CA ASP A 5 -6.41 -8.16 1.51
C ASP A 5 -7.16 -9.48 1.77
N VAL A 6 -8.16 -9.46 2.66
CA VAL A 6 -8.93 -10.65 3.07
C VAL A 6 -10.34 -10.71 2.48
N GLY A 7 -10.70 -9.73 1.66
CA GLY A 7 -11.99 -9.66 0.96
C GLY A 7 -12.10 -10.69 -0.16
N MET A 8 -13.34 -10.96 -0.58
CA MET A 8 -13.63 -11.80 -1.74
C MET A 8 -14.50 -11.03 -2.71
N ARG A 9 -14.15 -11.05 -4.00
CA ARG A 9 -14.83 -10.27 -5.06
C ARG A 9 -16.35 -10.45 -5.09
N TRP A 10 -16.81 -11.67 -4.81
CA TRP A 10 -18.21 -12.06 -4.94
C TRP A 10 -18.91 -12.33 -3.61
N ASP A 11 -18.19 -12.22 -2.49
CA ASP A 11 -18.73 -12.44 -1.15
C ASP A 11 -18.32 -11.29 -0.22
N VAL A 12 -19.22 -10.32 -0.10
CA VAL A 12 -19.07 -9.18 0.80
C VAL A 12 -19.14 -9.57 2.29
N HIS A 13 -19.43 -10.83 2.61
CA HIS A 13 -19.41 -11.40 3.96
C HIS A 13 -18.24 -12.38 4.13
N PRO A 14 -16.98 -11.92 4.06
CA PRO A 14 -15.82 -12.80 4.13
C PRO A 14 -15.86 -13.63 5.41
N LYS A 15 -15.67 -14.94 5.26
CA LYS A 15 -15.66 -15.90 6.37
C LYS A 15 -14.48 -15.67 7.30
N ASN A 16 -13.36 -15.19 6.75
CA ASN A 16 -12.14 -14.95 7.52
C ASN A 16 -12.13 -13.56 8.17
N LYS A 17 -12.84 -13.43 9.31
CA LYS A 17 -12.92 -12.18 10.07
C LYS A 17 -11.81 -12.01 11.12
N LYS A 18 -11.05 -13.07 11.41
CA LYS A 18 -10.05 -13.09 12.47
C LYS A 18 -8.95 -12.02 12.25
N PRO A 19 -8.33 -11.88 11.07
CA PRO A 19 -7.30 -10.86 10.83
C PRO A 19 -7.81 -9.44 11.04
N ILE A 20 -9.08 -9.17 10.67
CA ILE A 20 -9.72 -7.87 10.86
C ILE A 20 -9.86 -7.55 12.35
N GLY A 21 -10.27 -8.54 13.15
CA GLY A 21 -10.38 -8.42 14.61
C GLY A 21 -9.03 -8.20 15.28
N GLU A 22 -7.99 -8.93 14.85
CA GLU A 22 -6.63 -8.77 15.37
C GLU A 22 -6.07 -7.36 15.09
N ARG A 23 -6.29 -6.83 13.88
CA ARG A 23 -5.91 -5.46 13.52
C ARG A 23 -6.69 -4.41 14.32
N LEU A 24 -7.97 -4.66 14.60
CA LEU A 24 -8.75 -3.78 15.47
C LEU A 24 -8.23 -3.78 16.91
N ALA A 25 -7.84 -4.96 17.42
CA ALA A 25 -7.23 -5.07 18.74
C ALA A 25 -5.87 -4.36 18.81
N LEU A 26 -5.04 -4.45 17.76
CA LEU A 26 -3.78 -3.68 17.68
C LEU A 26 -4.03 -2.18 17.77
N LEU A 27 -5.01 -1.65 17.03
CA LEU A 27 -5.36 -0.23 17.10
C LEU A 27 -5.81 0.18 18.50
N ALA A 28 -6.61 -0.64 19.19
CA ALA A 28 -7.02 -0.35 20.56
C ALA A 28 -5.81 -0.35 21.52
N ARG A 29 -4.92 -1.33 21.41
CA ARG A 29 -3.71 -1.41 22.23
C ARG A 29 -2.80 -0.19 22.06
N GLY A 30 -2.54 0.22 20.83
CA GLY A 30 -1.71 1.40 20.55
C GLY A 30 -2.38 2.71 20.95
N HIS A 31 -3.60 2.97 20.46
CA HIS A 31 -4.23 4.30 20.57
C HIS A 31 -5.03 4.52 21.85
N VAL A 32 -5.61 3.46 22.44
CA VAL A 32 -6.47 3.57 23.63
C VAL A 32 -5.70 3.19 24.89
N TYR A 33 -4.95 2.10 24.85
CA TYR A 33 -4.18 1.62 26.00
C TYR A 33 -2.75 2.19 26.05
N GLY A 34 -2.32 2.93 25.02
CA GLY A 34 -1.05 3.65 25.01
C GLY A 34 0.19 2.75 24.91
N GLU A 35 0.03 1.53 24.39
CA GLU A 35 1.17 0.64 24.16
C GLU A 35 2.04 1.16 23.01
N GLU A 36 3.36 1.16 23.18
CA GLU A 36 4.31 1.51 22.12
C GLU A 36 4.47 0.34 21.14
N ILE A 37 3.49 0.20 20.24
CA ILE A 37 3.41 -0.86 19.24
C ILE A 37 3.04 -0.32 17.86
N LEU A 38 3.56 -0.95 16.81
CA LEU A 38 3.12 -0.67 15.44
C LEU A 38 1.69 -1.20 15.25
N CYS A 39 0.73 -0.28 15.18
CA CYS A 39 -0.68 -0.60 15.03
C CYS A 39 -1.34 0.07 13.83
N ASP A 40 -0.67 1.05 13.21
CA ASP A 40 -1.17 1.75 12.04
C ASP A 40 -0.73 1.10 10.74
N ALA A 41 -1.60 1.22 9.73
CA ALA A 41 -1.31 0.77 8.38
C ALA A 41 -0.30 1.69 7.69
N PRO A 42 0.54 1.15 6.77
CA PRO A 42 1.36 1.97 5.90
C PRO A 42 0.53 3.03 5.18
N ALA A 43 0.97 4.28 5.23
CA ALA A 43 0.29 5.39 4.58
C ALA A 43 1.29 6.14 3.68
N ALA A 44 1.02 6.18 2.38
CA ALA A 44 1.87 6.88 1.44
C ALA A 44 1.80 8.40 1.70
N VAL A 45 2.97 9.02 1.79
CA VAL A 45 3.14 10.45 2.12
C VAL A 45 3.43 11.26 0.87
N SER A 46 4.34 10.77 0.04
CA SER A 46 4.84 11.48 -1.15
C SER A 46 5.34 10.51 -2.20
N ALA A 47 5.21 10.90 -3.46
CA ALA A 47 5.81 10.22 -4.60
C ALA A 47 6.74 11.20 -5.33
N THR A 48 8.00 10.81 -5.52
CA THR A 48 9.02 11.66 -6.16
C THR A 48 9.71 10.90 -7.28
N GLN A 49 9.86 11.53 -8.43
CA GLN A 49 10.64 11.00 -9.54
C GLN A 49 12.14 11.15 -9.27
N LYS A 50 12.89 10.05 -9.35
CA LYS A 50 14.34 9.99 -9.19
C LYS A 50 14.94 9.35 -10.44
N GLY A 51 15.32 10.18 -11.40
CA GLY A 51 15.78 9.70 -12.71
C GLY A 51 14.63 9.01 -13.47
N GLN A 52 14.76 7.70 -13.71
CA GLN A 52 13.72 6.89 -14.34
C GLN A 52 12.79 6.20 -13.35
N ASP A 53 13.14 6.23 -12.05
CA ASP A 53 12.41 5.52 -11.01
C ASP A 53 11.50 6.47 -10.25
N ILE A 54 10.50 5.91 -9.56
CA ILE A 54 9.62 6.67 -8.68
C ILE A 54 9.75 6.12 -7.27
N GLU A 55 10.08 7.00 -6.34
CA GLU A 55 10.18 6.69 -4.93
C GLU A 55 8.90 7.13 -4.22
N VAL A 56 8.20 6.18 -3.60
CA VAL A 56 7.04 6.44 -2.75
C VAL A 56 7.44 6.24 -1.30
N VAL A 57 7.32 7.30 -0.50
CA VAL A 57 7.65 7.30 0.93
C VAL A 57 6.40 6.96 1.73
N PHE A 58 6.52 6.07 2.72
CA PHE A 58 5.42 5.68 3.59
C PHE A 58 5.68 6.02 5.05
N GLN A 59 4.62 6.38 5.77
CA GLN A 59 4.57 6.36 7.24
C GLN A 59 4.05 5.01 7.73
N ASN A 60 4.36 4.65 8.98
CA ASN A 60 3.98 3.38 9.62
C ASN A 60 4.44 2.16 8.81
N ALA A 61 5.63 2.28 8.22
CA ALA A 61 6.19 1.38 7.23
C ALA A 61 7.37 0.57 7.78
N GLU A 62 7.47 0.41 9.10
CA GLU A 62 8.54 -0.44 9.65
C GLU A 62 8.40 -1.87 9.13
N GLY A 63 9.45 -2.37 8.49
CA GLY A 63 9.43 -3.65 7.80
C GLY A 63 8.38 -3.71 6.68
N LEU A 64 8.28 -2.64 5.89
CA LEU A 64 7.48 -2.63 4.66
C LEU A 64 7.86 -3.86 3.81
N MET A 65 6.87 -4.53 3.25
CA MET A 65 7.06 -5.74 2.45
C MET A 65 5.95 -5.87 1.40
N VAL A 66 6.31 -6.42 0.24
CA VAL A 66 5.36 -6.98 -0.73
C VAL A 66 5.28 -8.47 -0.44
N GLU A 67 4.07 -8.97 -0.22
CA GLU A 67 3.78 -10.40 -0.16
C GLU A 67 3.66 -10.90 -1.60
N ASP A 68 4.42 -11.93 -1.98
CA ASP A 68 4.67 -12.38 -3.36
C ASP A 68 5.74 -11.61 -4.14
N ASP A 69 6.09 -12.11 -5.34
CA ASP A 69 7.16 -11.56 -6.18
C ASP A 69 6.74 -10.29 -6.96
N GLU A 70 5.44 -10.03 -7.09
CA GLU A 70 4.89 -8.92 -7.87
C GLU A 70 3.96 -8.03 -7.04
N LEU A 71 4.16 -6.72 -7.09
CA LEU A 71 3.26 -5.73 -6.49
C LEU A 71 1.87 -5.78 -7.16
N GLN A 72 0.82 -5.81 -6.35
CA GLN A 72 -0.57 -5.79 -6.80
C GLN A 72 -1.22 -4.42 -6.58
N ALA A 73 -2.29 -4.15 -7.32
CA ALA A 73 -3.17 -3.00 -7.14
C ALA A 73 -2.51 -1.62 -7.31
N MET A 74 -1.35 -1.53 -7.99
CA MET A 74 -0.67 -0.28 -8.29
C MET A 74 -0.85 0.12 -9.76
N GLN A 75 -1.25 1.37 -9.99
CA GLN A 75 -1.41 1.96 -11.31
C GLN A 75 -0.65 3.28 -11.41
N ALA A 76 0.09 3.46 -12.52
CA ALA A 76 0.72 4.71 -12.90
C ALA A 76 -0.10 5.41 -14.00
N VAL A 77 -0.38 6.70 -13.79
CA VAL A 77 -0.98 7.58 -14.80
C VAL A 77 0.14 8.39 -15.45
N MET A 78 0.39 8.08 -16.72
CA MET A 78 1.43 8.67 -17.54
C MET A 78 1.10 10.11 -17.97
N GLY A 79 2.11 10.84 -18.45
CA GLY A 79 1.97 12.21 -18.94
C GLY A 79 0.99 12.40 -20.10
N ASP A 80 0.81 11.37 -20.93
CA ASP A 80 -0.15 11.32 -22.04
C ASP A 80 -1.58 10.94 -21.59
N GLY A 81 -1.77 10.63 -20.31
CA GLY A 81 -3.04 10.19 -19.71
C GLY A 81 -3.26 8.68 -19.74
N THR A 82 -2.33 7.90 -20.30
CA THR A 82 -2.39 6.44 -20.30
C THR A 82 -2.26 5.91 -18.87
N VAL A 83 -3.00 4.85 -18.54
CA VAL A 83 -2.89 4.15 -17.26
C VAL A 83 -2.18 2.83 -17.49
N GLN A 84 -1.12 2.58 -16.70
CA GLN A 84 -0.33 1.35 -16.75
C GLN A 84 -0.33 0.69 -15.37
N ASN A 85 -0.49 -0.65 -15.34
CA ASN A 85 -0.32 -1.43 -14.12
C ASN A 85 1.17 -1.58 -13.80
N VAL A 86 1.52 -1.41 -12.52
CA VAL A 86 2.89 -1.51 -12.03
C VAL A 86 3.00 -2.75 -11.16
N THR A 87 3.79 -3.72 -11.61
CA THR A 87 3.99 -4.99 -10.90
C THR A 87 5.39 -5.13 -10.32
N CYS A 88 6.39 -4.45 -10.88
CA CYS A 88 7.74 -4.44 -10.35
C CYS A 88 7.89 -3.35 -9.29
N ALA A 89 8.37 -3.73 -8.12
CA ALA A 89 8.70 -2.80 -7.04
C ALA A 89 9.84 -3.35 -6.19
N GLU A 90 10.67 -2.45 -5.69
CA GLU A 90 11.72 -2.74 -4.72
C GLU A 90 11.41 -2.01 -3.41
N ILE A 91 11.80 -2.60 -2.28
CA ILE A 91 11.61 -1.98 -0.97
C ILE A 91 12.95 -1.55 -0.42
N ALA A 92 13.02 -0.28 -0.02
CA ALA A 92 14.16 0.30 0.65
C ALA A 92 13.69 0.96 1.95
N SER A 93 13.72 0.20 3.05
CA SER A 93 13.32 0.66 4.38
C SER A 93 11.84 1.09 4.45
N ASP A 94 11.54 2.39 4.46
CA ASP A 94 10.20 2.99 4.49
C ASP A 94 9.70 3.39 3.09
N LYS A 95 10.43 3.02 2.04
CA LYS A 95 10.20 3.44 0.66
C LYS A 95 9.86 2.26 -0.23
N LEU A 96 8.94 2.51 -1.16
CA LEU A 96 8.66 1.66 -2.30
C LEU A 96 9.25 2.33 -3.55
N ILE A 97 10.18 1.65 -4.20
CA ILE A 97 10.84 2.10 -5.42
C ILE A 97 10.16 1.39 -6.59
N LEU A 98 9.65 2.16 -7.54
CA LEU A 98 9.02 1.66 -8.75
C LEU A 98 9.95 1.95 -9.94
N PRO A 99 10.68 0.94 -10.46
CA PRO A 99 11.74 1.17 -11.44
C PRO A 99 11.20 1.43 -12.85
N GLY A 100 11.90 2.29 -13.60
CA GLY A 100 11.74 2.40 -15.06
C GLY A 100 10.40 2.96 -15.55
N LEU A 101 9.70 3.77 -14.75
CA LEU A 101 8.34 4.21 -15.04
C LEU A 101 8.21 5.45 -15.95
N GLY A 102 9.30 6.05 -16.43
CA GLY A 102 9.23 7.17 -17.40
C GLY A 102 8.48 8.40 -16.86
N ASP A 103 7.75 9.13 -17.70
CA ASP A 103 7.01 10.36 -17.27
C ASP A 103 5.65 10.03 -16.64
N VAL A 104 5.65 9.67 -15.36
CA VAL A 104 4.43 9.48 -14.56
C VAL A 104 4.01 10.79 -13.92
N LYS A 105 2.71 11.10 -14.00
CA LYS A 105 2.09 12.26 -13.33
C LYS A 105 1.45 11.90 -12.01
N LYS A 106 0.83 10.73 -11.92
CA LYS A 106 0.12 10.28 -10.71
C LYS A 106 0.30 8.79 -10.48
N LEU A 107 0.36 8.40 -9.22
CA LEU A 107 0.25 7.02 -8.78
C LEU A 107 -1.10 6.81 -8.11
N ARG A 108 -1.69 5.64 -8.32
CA ARG A 108 -2.93 5.18 -7.70
C ARG A 108 -2.71 3.80 -7.13
N PHE A 109 -3.08 3.60 -5.88
CA PHE A 109 -2.98 2.32 -5.22
C PHE A 109 -4.34 1.91 -4.65
N ALA A 110 -4.77 0.69 -4.93
CA ALA A 110 -6.02 0.10 -4.47
C ALA A 110 -7.27 0.97 -4.77
N MET A 111 -7.34 1.54 -5.98
CA MET A 111 -8.43 2.40 -6.44
C MET A 111 -9.48 1.67 -7.32
N GLU A 112 -9.30 0.38 -7.55
CA GLU A 112 -10.25 -0.45 -8.29
C GLU A 112 -11.40 -0.93 -7.38
N ASP A 113 -12.58 -1.19 -7.94
CA ASP A 113 -13.77 -1.67 -7.20
C ASP A 113 -13.47 -2.91 -6.36
N TYR A 114 -12.61 -3.78 -6.89
CA TYR A 114 -12.04 -4.90 -6.17
C TYR A 114 -10.58 -5.05 -6.55
N CYS A 115 -9.71 -5.03 -5.56
CA CYS A 115 -8.29 -5.34 -5.71
C CYS A 115 -7.83 -6.16 -4.51
N GLN A 116 -6.82 -7.01 -4.73
CA GLN A 116 -6.15 -7.72 -3.67
C GLN A 116 -4.86 -6.97 -3.35
N VAL A 117 -4.77 -6.45 -2.13
CA VAL A 117 -3.59 -5.71 -1.67
C VAL A 117 -2.58 -6.68 -1.11
N ASN A 118 -1.32 -6.53 -1.50
CA ASN A 118 -0.20 -7.32 -1.02
C ASN A 118 0.97 -6.50 -0.45
N LEU A 119 0.76 -5.21 -0.16
CA LEU A 119 1.76 -4.33 0.46
C LEU A 119 1.45 -4.17 1.95
N TYR A 120 2.37 -4.57 2.82
CA TYR A 120 2.18 -4.61 4.28
C TYR A 120 3.37 -4.02 5.04
N ASN A 121 3.19 -3.72 6.32
CA ASN A 121 4.30 -3.57 7.27
C ASN A 121 4.54 -4.85 8.08
N ARG A 122 5.55 -4.84 8.96
CA ARG A 122 5.90 -5.97 9.84
C ARG A 122 4.78 -6.45 10.78
N ALA A 123 3.73 -5.63 10.97
CA ALA A 123 2.57 -5.98 11.78
C ALA A 123 1.48 -6.70 10.97
N ASN A 124 1.75 -7.06 9.70
CA ASN A 124 0.80 -7.65 8.75
C ASN A 124 -0.45 -6.79 8.54
N ILE A 125 -0.27 -5.47 8.54
CA ILE A 125 -1.31 -4.50 8.26
C ILE A 125 -1.13 -3.99 6.83
N PRO A 126 -2.13 -4.18 5.94
CA PRO A 126 -1.99 -3.77 4.54
C PRO A 126 -2.03 -2.25 4.40
N ALA A 127 -1.30 -1.75 3.41
CA ALA A 127 -1.21 -0.33 3.09
C ALA A 127 -2.59 0.28 2.77
N LYS A 128 -2.77 1.55 3.14
CA LYS A 128 -3.99 2.29 2.84
C LYS A 128 -4.05 2.62 1.34
N PRO A 129 -5.23 2.61 0.72
CA PRO A 129 -5.41 3.12 -0.64
C PRO A 129 -4.97 4.59 -0.73
N PHE A 130 -4.36 4.98 -1.85
CA PHE A 130 -3.90 6.36 -2.05
C PHE A 130 -3.91 6.79 -3.52
N VAL A 131 -3.92 8.11 -3.71
CA VAL A 131 -3.63 8.77 -4.99
C VAL A 131 -2.63 9.88 -4.71
N LEU A 132 -1.45 9.82 -5.34
CA LEU A 132 -0.40 10.82 -5.18
C LEU A 132 0.01 11.39 -6.52
N ASN A 133 0.24 12.70 -6.56
CA ASN A 133 0.92 13.31 -7.70
C ASN A 133 2.42 13.04 -7.56
N VAL A 134 3.07 12.71 -8.68
CA VAL A 134 4.51 12.49 -8.71
C VAL A 134 5.20 13.85 -8.85
N MET A 135 5.96 14.22 -7.82
CA MET A 135 6.80 15.42 -7.83
C MET A 135 8.09 15.14 -8.60
N ARG A 136 8.64 16.16 -9.25
CA ARG A 136 9.95 16.09 -9.93
C ARG A 136 11.03 16.74 -9.08
#